data_AF-A0A0C2Z5T1-F1
#
_entry.id   AF-A0A0C2Z5T1-F1
#
_cell.length_a   1.000
_cell.length_b   1.000
_cell.length_c   1.000
_cell.angle_alpha   90.00
_cell.angle_beta   90.00
_cell.angle_gamma   90.00
#
_symmetry.space_group_name_H-M   'P 1'
#
loop_
_entity.id
_entity.type
_entity.pdbx_description
1 polymer ?
#
loop_
_entity_poly.entity_id
_entity_poly.type
_entity_poly.pdbx_seq_one_letter_code
_entity_poly.pdbx_strand_id
1 'polypeptide(L)'
;MKYSLMLRLWHWLNALTIFVLVGTALLRKTFFDTDTLIESIAKSTQEYGVNIDYEMAEVIAKAIHRPLWEWHIAFGYLLSFLLIFRVFIFVKEGGKLCRYCYDLQ
;
A
#
# COMPACT_ATOMS: atom_id res chain seq x y z
N MET A 1 -1.21 -25.54 19.09
CA MET A 1 -1.78 -24.18 18.94
C MET A 1 -2.79 -24.19 17.81
N LYS A 2 -4.10 -24.23 18.10
CA LYS A 2 -5.14 -24.10 17.06
C LYS A 2 -5.00 -22.69 16.49
N TYR A 3 -4.55 -22.56 15.24
CA TYR A 3 -4.48 -21.25 14.56
C TYR A 3 -5.86 -20.61 14.61
N SER A 4 -6.05 -19.67 15.54
CA SER A 4 -7.28 -18.90 15.67
C SER A 4 -7.60 -18.29 14.32
N LEU A 5 -8.88 -18.37 13.90
CA LEU A 5 -9.36 -17.73 12.67
C LEU A 5 -8.90 -16.27 12.58
N MET A 6 -8.82 -15.59 13.72
CA MET A 6 -8.32 -14.22 13.86
C MET A 6 -6.88 -14.03 13.34
N LEU A 7 -5.97 -14.98 13.62
CA LEU A 7 -4.58 -14.92 13.15
C LEU A 7 -4.48 -15.11 11.64
N ARG A 8 -5.34 -15.96 11.06
CA ARG A 8 -5.38 -16.17 9.61
C ARG A 8 -5.90 -14.94 8.88
N LEU A 9 -7.00 -14.36 9.38
CA LEU A 9 -7.55 -13.12 8.84
C LEU A 9 -6.54 -11.98 8.92
N TRP A 10 -5.87 -11.83 10.07
CA TRP A 10 -4.81 -10.84 10.23
C TRP A 10 -3.67 -11.06 9.23
N HIS A 11 -3.20 -12.30 9.04
CA HIS A 11 -2.13 -12.62 8.10
C HIS A 11 -2.50 -12.29 6.65
N TRP A 12 -3.69 -12.72 6.20
CA TRP A 12 -4.16 -12.43 4.84
C TRP A 12 -4.39 -10.94 4.60
N LEU A 13 -4.88 -10.20 5.61
CA LEU A 13 -5.03 -8.75 5.53
C LEU A 13 -3.66 -8.04 5.38
N ASN A 14 -2.62 -8.51 6.09
CA ASN A 14 -1.26 -8.00 5.91
C ASN A 14 -0.74 -8.29 4.50
N ALA A 15 -0.89 -9.53 4.03
CA ALA A 15 -0.46 -9.92 2.70
C ALA A 15 -1.11 -9.06 1.62
N LEU A 16 -2.43 -8.82 1.73
CA LEU A 16 -3.16 -7.94 0.83
C LEU A 16 -2.65 -6.49 0.89
N THR A 17 -2.42 -5.96 2.10
CA THR A 17 -1.91 -4.59 2.30
C THR A 17 -0.53 -4.41 1.64
N ILE A 18 0.37 -5.37 1.84
CA ILE A 18 1.70 -5.37 1.21
C ILE A 18 1.57 -5.45 -0.31
N PHE A 19 0.68 -6.31 -0.82
CA PHE A 19 0.46 -6.44 -2.25
C PHE A 19 -0.04 -5.14 -2.87
N VAL A 20 -0.96 -4.42 -2.21
CA VAL A 20 -1.43 -3.09 -2.65
C VAL A 20 -0.31 -2.05 -2.59
N LEU A 21 0.51 -2.03 -1.55
CA LEU A 21 1.64 -1.10 -1.43
C LEU A 21 2.69 -1.32 -2.53
N VAL A 22 3.04 -2.58 -2.80
CA VAL A 22 3.94 -2.93 -3.90
C VAL A 22 3.30 -2.60 -5.25
N GLY A 23 2.02 -2.95 -5.42
CA GLY A 23 1.24 -2.67 -6.62
C GLY A 23 1.21 -1.17 -6.94
N THR A 24 0.84 -0.32 -5.98
CA THR A 24 0.81 1.15 -6.16
C THR A 24 2.19 1.72 -6.51
N ALA A 25 3.26 1.22 -5.90
CA ALA A 25 4.63 1.64 -6.21
C ALA A 25 5.07 1.20 -7.62
N LEU A 26 4.75 -0.04 -8.02
CA LEU A 26 5.07 -0.57 -9.35
C LEU A 26 4.24 0.10 -10.44
N LEU A 27 2.93 0.30 -10.23
CA LEU A 27 2.07 0.99 -11.18
C LEU A 27 2.61 2.40 -11.46
N ARG A 28 2.99 3.13 -10.41
CA ARG A 28 3.59 4.46 -10.54
C ARG A 28 4.85 4.45 -11.40
N LYS A 29 5.74 3.47 -11.21
CA LYS A 29 7.03 3.45 -11.90
C LYS A 29 6.93 2.88 -13.32
N THR A 30 6.04 1.93 -13.57
CA THR A 30 5.98 1.19 -14.83
C THR A 30 4.97 1.77 -15.81
N PHE A 31 3.78 2.13 -15.34
CA PHE A 31 2.68 2.59 -16.22
C PHE A 31 2.52 4.10 -16.21
N PHE A 32 2.82 4.75 -15.10
CA PHE A 32 2.62 6.18 -14.92
C PHE A 32 3.97 6.90 -14.77
N ASP A 33 4.95 6.54 -15.61
CA ASP A 33 6.13 7.39 -15.73
C ASP A 33 5.74 8.69 -16.44
N THR A 34 6.20 9.83 -15.93
CA THR A 34 5.63 11.14 -16.27
C THR A 34 5.74 11.44 -17.75
N ASP A 35 6.87 11.11 -18.38
CA ASP A 35 7.12 11.40 -19.79
C ASP A 35 6.23 10.53 -20.71
N THR A 36 6.20 9.22 -20.43
CA THR A 36 5.36 8.27 -21.18
C THR A 36 3.87 8.55 -21.03
N LEU A 37 3.46 9.02 -19.86
CA LEU A 37 2.07 9.39 -19.57
C LEU A 37 1.69 10.67 -20.30
N ILE A 38 2.57 11.68 -20.33
CA ILE A 38 2.34 12.92 -21.09
C ILE A 38 2.19 12.62 -22.58
N GLU A 39 3.09 11.81 -23.16
CA GLU A 39 3.01 11.42 -24.56
C GLU A 39 1.71 10.67 -24.87
N SER A 40 1.33 9.73 -24.00
CA SER A 40 0.08 8.97 -24.15
C SER A 40 -1.15 9.87 -24.05
N ILE A 41 -1.18 10.82 -23.11
CA ILE A 41 -2.25 11.80 -22.96
C ILE A 41 -2.34 12.70 -24.20
N ALA A 42 -1.22 13.25 -24.67
CA ALA A 42 -1.18 14.10 -25.86
C ALA A 42 -1.70 13.36 -27.11
N LYS A 43 -1.25 12.12 -27.32
CA LYS A 43 -1.70 11.27 -28.43
C LYS A 43 -3.20 10.96 -28.36
N SER A 44 -3.69 10.51 -27.19
CA SER A 44 -5.11 10.22 -27.02
C SER A 44 -5.98 11.45 -27.21
N THR A 45 -5.53 12.64 -26.81
CA THR A 45 -6.32 13.87 -26.91
C THR A 45 -6.34 14.40 -28.35
N GLN A 46 -5.27 14.19 -29.13
CA GLN A 46 -5.24 14.45 -30.57
C GLN A 46 -6.24 13.58 -31.35
N GLU A 47 -6.46 12.32 -30.94
CA GLU A 47 -7.49 11.46 -31.55
C GLU A 47 -8.91 12.05 -31.41
N TYR A 48 -9.15 12.87 -30.38
CA TYR A 48 -10.39 13.61 -30.17
C TYR A 48 -10.36 15.04 -30.74
N GLY A 49 -9.34 15.39 -31.53
CA GLY A 49 -9.21 16.70 -32.17
C GLY A 49 -8.79 17.82 -31.22
N VAL A 50 -8.33 17.51 -30.01
CA VAL A 50 -7.89 18.48 -29.02
C VAL A 50 -6.36 18.45 -28.94
N ASN A 51 -5.71 19.54 -29.33
CA ASN A 51 -4.27 19.72 -29.11
C ASN A 51 -4.05 20.36 -27.74
N ILE A 52 -3.47 19.57 -26.84
CA ILE A 52 -3.04 20.03 -25.51
C ILE A 52 -1.54 20.30 -25.55
N ASP A 53 -1.16 21.42 -24.95
CA ASP A 53 0.24 21.76 -24.73
C ASP A 53 0.88 20.86 -23.68
N TYR A 54 2.21 20.74 -23.70
CA TYR A 54 2.99 19.90 -22.79
C TYR A 54 2.71 20.26 -21.32
N GLU A 55 2.61 21.56 -21.01
CA GLU A 55 2.31 22.05 -19.66
C GLU A 55 0.95 21.54 -19.16
N MET A 56 -0.07 21.55 -20.02
CA MET A 56 -1.40 21.03 -19.68
C MET A 56 -1.37 19.51 -19.48
N ALA A 57 -0.66 18.78 -20.34
CA ALA A 57 -0.51 17.33 -20.22
C ALA A 57 0.22 16.94 -18.91
N GLU A 58 1.22 17.72 -18.50
CA GLU A 58 1.91 17.53 -17.22
C GLU A 58 0.99 17.73 -16.02
N VAL A 59 0.12 18.74 -16.05
CA VAL A 59 -0.89 18.97 -15.00
C VAL A 59 -1.83 17.77 -14.86
N ILE A 60 -2.29 17.20 -15.99
CA ILE A 60 -3.16 16.02 -16.01
C ILE A 60 -2.40 14.80 -15.46
N ALA A 61 -1.16 14.57 -15.89
CA ALA A 61 -0.31 13.49 -15.39
C ALA A 61 -0.12 13.58 -13.86
N LYS A 62 0.16 14.78 -13.33
CA LYS A 62 0.25 15.02 -11.88
C LYS A 62 -1.07 14.77 -11.15
N ALA A 63 -2.21 15.10 -11.77
CA ALA A 63 -3.53 14.82 -11.20
C ALA A 63 -3.80 13.32 -11.05
N ILE A 64 -3.27 12.48 -11.95
CA ILE A 64 -3.38 11.02 -11.87
C ILE A 64 -2.43 10.45 -10.78
N HIS A 65 -1.22 10.99 -10.64
CA HIS A 65 -0.25 10.51 -9.64
C HIS A 65 -0.67 10.78 -8.19
N ARG A 66 -1.35 11.91 -7.93
CA ARG A 66 -1.75 12.33 -6.59
C ARG A 66 -2.62 11.27 -5.86
N PRO A 67 -3.74 10.78 -6.40
CA PRO A 67 -4.55 9.77 -5.71
C PRO A 67 -3.81 8.46 -5.49
N LEU A 68 -2.94 8.03 -6.44
CA LEU A 68 -2.11 6.83 -6.26
C LEU A 68 -1.20 6.94 -5.03
N TRP A 69 -0.62 8.12 -4.79
CA TRP A 69 0.21 8.38 -3.62
C TRP A 69 -0.59 8.45 -2.31
N GLU A 70 -1.79 9.04 -2.35
CA GLU A 70 -2.69 9.08 -1.19
C GLU A 70 -3.12 7.67 -0.76
N TRP A 71 -3.49 6.81 -1.71
CA TRP A 71 -3.77 5.40 -1.44
C TRP A 71 -2.54 4.69 -0.86
N HIS A 72 -1.35 4.91 -1.42
CA HIS A 72 -0.12 4.33 -0.92
C HIS A 72 0.14 4.71 0.55
N ILE A 73 -0.01 5.99 0.92
CA ILE A 73 0.13 6.45 2.30
C ILE A 73 -0.95 5.81 3.20
N ALA A 74 -2.20 5.77 2.76
CA ALA A 74 -3.30 5.20 3.54
C ALA A 74 -3.05 3.72 3.88
N PHE A 75 -2.66 2.91 2.89
CA PHE A 75 -2.28 1.52 3.11
C PHE A 75 -0.97 1.38 3.92
N GLY A 76 -0.07 2.35 3.84
CA GLY A 76 1.13 2.43 4.66
C GLY A 76 0.78 2.54 6.14
N TYR A 77 -0.13 3.43 6.51
CA TYR A 77 -0.62 3.54 7.88
C TYR A 77 -1.35 2.28 8.35
N LEU A 78 -2.15 1.65 7.48
CA LEU A 78 -2.78 0.36 7.79
C LEU A 78 -1.73 -0.71 8.11
N LEU A 79 -0.66 -0.81 7.31
CA LEU A 79 0.42 -1.76 7.56
C LEU A 79 1.14 -1.47 8.88
N SER A 80 1.46 -0.20 9.17
CA SER A 80 2.08 0.19 10.43
C SER A 80 1.22 -0.21 11.63
N PHE A 81 -0.09 0.03 11.57
CA PHE A 81 -1.03 -0.38 12.61
C PHE A 81 -1.06 -1.91 12.78
N LEU A 82 -1.13 -2.67 11.68
CA LEU A 82 -1.12 -4.13 11.72
C LEU A 82 0.15 -4.69 12.35
N LEU A 83 1.31 -4.08 12.07
CA LEU A 83 2.59 -4.46 12.67
C LEU A 83 2.65 -4.16 14.17
N ILE A 84 2.20 -2.98 14.61
CA ILE A 84 2.12 -2.64 16.04
C ILE A 84 1.21 -3.63 16.77
N PHE A 85 0.05 -3.95 16.18
CA PHE A 85 -0.85 -4.97 16.71
C PHE A 85 -0.18 -6.34 16.85
N ARG A 86 0.68 -6.73 15.90
CA ARG A 86 1.46 -7.98 15.97
C ARG A 86 2.43 -8.00 17.14
N VAL A 87 3.19 -6.91 17.31
CA VAL A 87 4.14 -6.77 18.42
C VAL A 87 3.39 -6.84 19.75
N PHE A 88 2.23 -6.18 19.84
CA PHE A 88 1.41 -6.20 21.06
C PHE A 88 0.93 -7.61 21.45
N ILE A 89 0.44 -8.41 20.49
CA ILE A 89 0.09 -9.81 20.74
C ILE A 89 1.30 -10.61 21.20
N PHE A 90 2.44 -10.46 20.51
CA PHE A 90 3.66 -11.18 20.83
C PHE A 90 4.14 -10.86 22.26
N VAL A 91 4.12 -9.60 22.67
CA VAL A 91 4.48 -9.19 24.04
C VAL A 91 3.51 -9.77 25.08
N LYS A 92 2.20 -9.76 24.80
CA LYS A 92 1.19 -10.36 25.72
C LYS A 92 1.32 -11.87 25.85
N GLU A 93 1.64 -12.58 24.77
CA GLU A 93 1.83 -14.04 24.78
C GLU A 93 3.18 -14.42 25.40
N GLY A 94 4.26 -13.70 25.08
CA GLY A 94 5.58 -13.90 25.69
C GLY A 94 5.59 -13.64 27.20
N GLY A 95 4.82 -12.65 27.68
CA GLY A 95 4.64 -12.40 29.11
C GLY A 95 3.94 -13.53 29.88
N LYS A 96 3.08 -14.32 29.20
CA LYS A 96 2.41 -15.49 29.82
C LYS A 96 3.37 -16.67 30.01
N LEU A 97 4.30 -16.88 29.07
CA LEU A 97 5.35 -17.91 29.19
C LEU A 97 6.30 -17.62 30.34
N CYS A 98 6.67 -16.35 30.56
CA CYS A 98 7.57 -15.96 31.66
C CYS A 98 6.90 -16.13 33.04
N ARG A 99 5.59 -15.93 33.15
CA ARG A 99 4.86 -16.10 34.42
C ARG A 99 4.72 -17.57 34.83
N TYR A 100 4.49 -18.47 33.86
CA TYR A 100 4.36 -19.90 34.14
C TYR A 100 5.69 -20.54 34.60
N CYS A 101 6.84 -20.01 34.16
CA CYS A 101 8.15 -20.45 34.66
C CYS A 101 8.46 -19.99 36.10
N TYR A 102 7.83 -18.92 36.58
CA TYR A 102 8.04 -18.42 37.96
C TYR A 102 7.18 -19.18 38.98
N ASP A 103 5.98 -19.64 38.59
CA ASP A 103 5.08 -20.39 39.47
C ASP A 103 5.43 -21.89 39.63
N LEU A 104 6.45 -22.39 38.90
CA LEU A 104 6.89 -23.80 38.93
C LEU A 104 8.24 -24.01 39.67
N GLN A 105 8.73 -23.00 40.39
CA GLN A 105 9.94 -23.04 41.21
C GLN A 105 9.65 -22.62 42.65
#